data_AF-A0A1V6UCM3-F1
#
_entry.id   AF-A0A1V6UCM3-F1
#
_cell.length_a   1.000
_cell.length_b   1.000
_cell.length_c   1.000
_cell.angle_alpha   90.00
_cell.angle_beta   90.00
_cell.angle_gamma   90.00
#
_symmetry.space_group_name_H-M   'P 1'
#
loop_
_entity.id
_entity.type
_entity.pdbx_description
1 polymer ?
#
loop_
_entity_poly.entity_id
_entity_poly.type
_entity_poly.pdbx_seq_one_letter_code
_entity_poly.pdbx_strand_id
1 'polypeptide(L)'
;MAVQRAITSSTRCKATFWEDGLLLPFGHPRRGFHIPNPTIFYDEATWPMDDKADPLTGWSIQEVYGTQTSAAMDVYGKLFVHLRKVVKKFLDRLTILNVDFEMVNIDAKELPLHLAKDHYTRIEVSNICDASYLGIRATLTALAPLLQPPEMNPNATLITLFLNAVMDIAKANGEKDSMSNMNLLLEYLPRPDWLSLAKPQGADMMRLWDSRALVMDVRKHFQKYMQVHGFTRVAADLKVDFKSRNTIVEEWPTQLKLQVKQKGGVEEFNTLLGSDFSGLEHYVEWRRTV
;
A
#
# COMPACT_ATOMS: atom_id res chain seq x y z
N MET A 1 -5.70 -28.66 -11.76
CA MET A 1 -6.94 -28.82 -10.96
C MET A 1 -6.96 -27.99 -9.67
N ALA A 2 -5.88 -27.95 -8.86
CA ALA A 2 -5.85 -27.15 -7.63
C ALA A 2 -5.93 -25.62 -7.87
N VAL A 3 -5.24 -25.11 -8.89
CA VAL A 3 -5.26 -23.69 -9.29
C VAL A 3 -6.66 -23.23 -9.74
N GLN A 4 -7.36 -24.03 -10.55
CA GLN A 4 -8.73 -23.73 -11.00
C GLN A 4 -9.72 -23.67 -9.82
N ARG A 5 -9.58 -24.59 -8.85
CA ARG A 5 -10.41 -24.61 -7.63
C ARG A 5 -10.16 -23.40 -6.73
N ALA A 6 -8.89 -22.98 -6.61
CA ALA A 6 -8.50 -21.81 -5.83
C ALA A 6 -8.99 -20.49 -6.41
N ILE A 7 -8.96 -20.36 -7.75
CA ILE A 7 -9.57 -19.22 -8.45
C ILE A 7 -11.08 -19.20 -8.15
N THR A 8 -11.78 -20.32 -8.30
CA THR A 8 -13.23 -20.37 -7.99
C THR A 8 -13.58 -20.10 -6.54
N SER A 9 -12.77 -20.51 -5.55
CA SER A 9 -13.04 -20.23 -4.14
C SER A 9 -12.80 -18.77 -3.79
N SER A 10 -11.69 -18.18 -4.28
CA SER A 10 -11.40 -16.75 -4.07
C SER A 10 -12.45 -15.86 -4.74
N THR A 11 -12.80 -16.15 -6.00
CA THR A 11 -13.87 -15.43 -6.73
C THR A 11 -15.22 -15.56 -6.03
N ARG A 12 -15.54 -16.73 -5.47
CA ARG A 12 -16.79 -16.92 -4.72
C ARG A 12 -16.79 -16.20 -3.38
N CYS A 13 -15.70 -16.21 -2.63
CA CYS A 13 -15.59 -15.44 -1.38
C CYS A 13 -15.71 -13.94 -1.65
N LYS A 14 -15.04 -13.43 -2.69
CA LYS A 14 -15.17 -12.04 -3.14
C LYS A 14 -16.61 -11.71 -3.52
N ALA A 15 -17.23 -12.49 -4.40
CA ALA A 15 -18.63 -12.29 -4.77
C ALA A 15 -19.58 -12.30 -3.56
N THR A 16 -19.39 -13.24 -2.63
CA THR A 16 -20.23 -13.30 -1.42
C THR A 16 -20.01 -12.09 -0.52
N PHE A 17 -18.76 -11.60 -0.39
CA PHE A 17 -18.47 -10.36 0.32
C PHE A 17 -19.18 -9.15 -0.32
N TRP A 18 -19.24 -9.07 -1.65
CA TRP A 18 -20.04 -8.02 -2.32
C TRP A 18 -21.53 -8.17 -2.10
N GLU A 19 -22.03 -9.39 -1.94
CA GLU A 19 -23.46 -9.66 -1.70
C GLU A 19 -23.89 -9.28 -0.27
N ASP A 20 -23.06 -9.55 0.75
CA ASP A 20 -23.47 -9.41 2.15
C ASP A 20 -22.52 -8.61 3.06
N GLY A 21 -21.38 -8.18 2.56
CA GLY A 21 -20.38 -7.37 3.30
C GLY A 21 -19.60 -8.14 4.36
N LEU A 22 -19.72 -9.47 4.45
CA LEU A 22 -19.10 -10.25 5.52
C LEU A 22 -17.77 -10.88 5.10
N LEU A 23 -16.70 -10.49 5.80
CA LEU A 23 -15.41 -11.18 5.74
C LEU A 23 -15.41 -12.41 6.66
N LEU A 24 -15.65 -13.58 6.08
CA LEU A 24 -15.70 -14.86 6.79
C LEU A 24 -14.95 -15.96 6.03
N PRO A 25 -14.41 -16.98 6.75
CA PRO A 25 -13.89 -18.17 6.12
C PRO A 25 -14.93 -18.90 5.26
N PHE A 26 -14.46 -19.56 4.21
CA PHE A 26 -15.30 -20.37 3.32
C PHE A 26 -16.05 -21.44 4.12
N GLY A 27 -17.37 -21.47 3.97
CA GLY A 27 -18.25 -22.42 4.66
C GLY A 27 -18.62 -22.03 6.10
N HIS A 28 -18.14 -20.89 6.62
CA HIS A 28 -18.61 -20.38 7.92
C HIS A 28 -20.11 -20.07 7.85
N PRO A 29 -20.93 -20.50 8.84
CA PRO A 29 -22.32 -20.08 8.94
C PRO A 29 -22.43 -18.55 8.98
N ARG A 30 -23.29 -18.01 8.11
CA ARG A 30 -23.61 -16.58 8.06
C ARG A 30 -24.82 -16.22 8.95
N ARG A 31 -25.49 -17.24 9.48
CA ARG A 31 -26.59 -17.09 10.44
C ARG A 31 -26.07 -16.38 11.69
N GLY A 32 -26.67 -15.24 12.02
CA GLY A 32 -26.29 -14.41 13.17
C GLY A 32 -25.66 -13.07 12.81
N PHE A 33 -25.15 -12.90 11.59
CA PHE A 33 -24.69 -11.60 11.09
C PHE A 33 -25.85 -10.83 10.45
N HIS A 34 -26.70 -10.25 11.29
CA HIS A 34 -27.94 -9.57 10.89
C HIS A 34 -28.00 -8.10 11.34
N ILE A 35 -26.93 -7.61 11.96
CA ILE A 35 -26.79 -6.23 12.41
C ILE A 35 -25.64 -5.62 11.63
N PRO A 36 -25.88 -4.65 10.73
CA PRO A 36 -24.82 -4.00 9.97
C PRO A 36 -23.95 -3.15 10.90
N ASN A 37 -22.68 -2.93 10.51
CA ASN A 37 -21.80 -2.03 11.25
C ASN A 37 -22.25 -0.57 11.03
N PRO A 38 -22.74 0.15 12.06
CA PRO A 38 -23.27 1.51 11.91
C PRO A 38 -22.20 2.54 11.53
N THR A 39 -20.90 2.24 11.66
CA THR A 39 -19.83 3.14 11.19
C THR A 39 -19.57 3.03 9.69
N ILE A 40 -20.04 1.97 9.04
CA ILE A 40 -19.85 1.70 7.62
C ILE A 40 -21.17 1.90 6.88
N PHE A 41 -22.24 1.28 7.38
CA PHE A 41 -23.57 1.31 6.78
C PHE A 41 -24.47 2.25 7.58
N TYR A 42 -24.35 3.55 7.30
CA TYR A 42 -25.14 4.60 7.96
C TYR A 42 -26.40 4.98 7.15
N ASP A 43 -26.44 4.65 5.86
CA ASP A 43 -27.57 4.84 4.97
C ASP A 43 -27.98 3.48 4.38
N GLU A 44 -29.21 3.04 4.65
CA GLU A 44 -29.74 1.75 4.20
C GLU A 44 -29.84 1.64 2.67
N ALA A 45 -29.84 2.77 1.95
CA ALA A 45 -29.98 2.81 0.50
C ALA A 45 -28.65 2.87 -0.25
N THR A 46 -27.52 3.06 0.44
CA THR A 46 -26.23 3.34 -0.19
C THR A 46 -25.18 2.29 0.17
N TRP A 47 -24.61 1.64 -0.84
CA TRP A 47 -23.41 0.84 -0.67
C TRP A 47 -22.22 1.77 -0.44
N PRO A 48 -21.54 1.73 0.73
CA PRO A 48 -20.54 2.73 1.10
C PRO A 48 -19.16 2.48 0.47
N MET A 49 -18.99 1.34 -0.20
CA MET A 49 -17.73 0.94 -0.84
C MET A 49 -17.81 1.16 -2.35
N ASP A 50 -16.69 1.52 -3.00
CA ASP A 50 -16.65 1.61 -4.46
C ASP A 50 -16.73 0.23 -5.12
N ASP A 51 -16.62 0.12 -6.45
CA ASP A 51 -16.70 -1.14 -7.21
C ASP A 51 -15.40 -1.98 -7.18
N LYS A 52 -14.34 -1.45 -6.56
CA LYS A 52 -13.01 -2.06 -6.47
C LYS A 52 -12.65 -2.53 -5.06
N ALA A 53 -13.41 -2.12 -4.05
CA ALA A 53 -13.16 -2.45 -2.66
C ALA A 53 -12.94 -3.95 -2.44
N ASP A 54 -11.78 -4.29 -1.87
CA ASP A 54 -11.46 -5.64 -1.46
C ASP A 54 -11.05 -5.59 0.02
N PRO A 55 -11.57 -6.47 0.90
CA PRO A 55 -11.10 -6.50 2.28
C PRO A 55 -9.60 -6.84 2.40
N LEU A 56 -8.99 -7.39 1.35
CA LEU A 56 -7.53 -7.58 1.27
C LEU A 56 -6.77 -6.26 1.10
N THR A 57 -7.43 -5.19 0.61
CA THR A 57 -6.82 -3.88 0.46
C THR A 57 -6.33 -3.37 1.82
N GLY A 58 -5.08 -2.89 1.87
CA GLY A 58 -4.48 -2.35 3.09
C GLY A 58 -3.78 -3.37 3.99
N TRP A 59 -3.75 -4.66 3.61
CA TRP A 59 -3.06 -5.70 4.38
C TRP A 59 -1.90 -6.30 3.59
N SER A 60 -0.82 -6.67 4.29
CA SER A 60 0.31 -7.37 3.66
C SER A 60 -0.15 -8.71 3.12
N ILE A 61 -0.19 -8.84 1.80
CA ILE A 61 -0.62 -10.06 1.12
C ILE A 61 0.26 -11.26 1.53
N GLN A 62 1.54 -11.03 1.80
CA GLN A 62 2.47 -12.06 2.27
C GLN A 62 2.09 -12.57 3.66
N GLU A 63 1.73 -11.67 4.59
CA GLU A 63 1.29 -12.06 5.93
C GLU A 63 -0.06 -12.77 5.93
N VAL A 64 -0.97 -12.34 5.05
CA VAL A 64 -2.26 -13.02 4.84
C VAL A 64 -2.03 -14.42 4.30
N TYR A 65 -1.28 -14.60 3.21
CA TYR A 65 -1.00 -15.92 2.64
C TYR A 65 -0.22 -16.83 3.58
N GLY A 66 0.70 -16.27 4.38
CA GLY A 66 1.48 -16.97 5.40
C GLY A 66 0.66 -17.39 6.63
N THR A 67 -0.57 -16.89 6.77
CA THR A 67 -1.45 -17.27 7.88
C THR A 67 -1.89 -18.72 7.74
N GLN A 68 -1.51 -19.54 8.71
CA GLN A 68 -1.84 -20.96 8.75
C GLN A 68 -3.32 -21.18 9.07
N THR A 69 -4.01 -21.86 8.15
CA THR A 69 -5.41 -22.28 8.26
C THR A 69 -5.56 -23.69 7.67
N SER A 70 -6.61 -24.41 8.06
CA SER A 70 -6.92 -25.73 7.48
C SER A 70 -7.30 -25.65 6.00
N ALA A 71 -7.91 -24.53 5.58
CA ALA A 71 -8.26 -24.24 4.20
C ALA A 71 -7.18 -23.36 3.54
N ALA A 72 -6.11 -23.99 3.02
CA ALA A 72 -4.94 -23.27 2.51
C ALA A 72 -5.22 -22.31 1.34
N MET A 73 -6.31 -22.57 0.58
CA MET A 73 -6.72 -21.75 -0.58
C MET A 73 -7.82 -20.73 -0.26
N ASP A 74 -8.28 -20.67 0.99
CA ASP A 74 -9.29 -19.70 1.43
C ASP A 74 -8.59 -18.41 1.88
N VAL A 75 -8.27 -17.53 0.94
CA VAL A 75 -7.55 -16.28 1.19
C VAL A 75 -8.34 -15.35 2.13
N TYR A 76 -9.66 -15.30 2.00
CA TYR A 76 -10.53 -14.49 2.86
C TYR A 76 -10.61 -15.07 4.27
N GLY A 77 -10.67 -16.40 4.41
CA GLY A 77 -10.53 -17.05 5.72
C GLY A 77 -9.16 -16.85 6.36
N LYS A 78 -8.08 -16.85 5.57
CA LYS A 78 -6.74 -16.48 6.04
C LYS A 78 -6.69 -15.04 6.52
N LEU A 79 -7.26 -14.11 5.76
CA LEU A 79 -7.38 -12.70 6.17
C LEU A 79 -8.17 -12.59 7.47
N PHE A 80 -9.33 -13.23 7.58
CA PHE A 80 -10.12 -13.25 8.81
C PHE A 80 -9.30 -13.71 10.03
N VAL A 81 -8.57 -14.82 9.92
CA VAL A 81 -7.72 -15.33 10.99
C VAL A 81 -6.55 -14.39 11.28
N HIS A 82 -5.94 -13.81 10.25
CA HIS A 82 -4.87 -12.81 10.37
C HIS A 82 -5.35 -11.60 11.17
N LEU A 83 -6.47 -10.99 10.75
CA LEU A 83 -7.06 -9.82 11.42
C LEU A 83 -7.43 -10.11 12.86
N ARG A 84 -8.02 -11.27 13.16
CA ARG A 84 -8.30 -11.64 14.56
C ARG A 84 -7.03 -11.68 15.41
N LYS A 85 -5.91 -12.16 14.86
CA LYS A 85 -4.62 -12.14 15.57
C LYS A 85 -4.09 -10.71 15.75
N VAL A 86 -4.15 -9.88 14.71
CA VAL A 86 -3.68 -8.48 14.75
C VAL A 86 -4.51 -7.67 15.74
N VAL A 87 -5.84 -7.69 15.62
CA VAL A 87 -6.76 -6.98 16.51
C VAL A 87 -6.63 -7.48 17.94
N LYS A 88 -6.53 -8.79 18.16
CA LYS A 88 -6.30 -9.31 19.51
C LYS A 88 -5.00 -8.78 20.11
N LYS A 89 -3.88 -8.82 19.36
CA LYS A 89 -2.60 -8.25 19.82
C LYS A 89 -2.71 -6.76 20.13
N PHE A 90 -3.44 -6.01 19.31
CA PHE A 90 -3.68 -4.59 19.54
C PHE A 90 -4.45 -4.36 20.85
N LEU A 91 -5.57 -5.07 21.04
CA LEU A 91 -6.36 -4.99 22.27
C LEU A 91 -5.55 -5.40 23.50
N ASP A 92 -4.80 -6.50 23.41
CA ASP A 92 -3.92 -6.98 24.50
C ASP A 92 -2.82 -5.94 24.83
N ARG A 93 -2.41 -5.09 23.87
CA ARG A 93 -1.49 -3.98 24.15
C ARG A 93 -2.19 -2.78 24.78
N LEU A 94 -3.43 -2.49 24.39
CA LEU A 94 -4.20 -1.40 24.99
C LEU A 94 -4.50 -1.63 26.48
N THR A 95 -4.52 -2.88 26.96
CA THR A 95 -4.72 -3.14 28.39
C THR A 95 -3.52 -2.78 29.27
N ILE A 96 -2.33 -2.63 28.68
CA ILE A 96 -1.08 -2.34 29.41
C ILE A 96 -0.50 -0.96 29.11
N LEU A 97 -0.97 -0.29 28.05
CA LEU A 97 -0.53 1.03 27.66
C LEU A 97 -1.56 2.07 28.09
N ASN A 98 -1.09 3.25 28.48
CA ASN A 98 -1.96 4.41 28.59
C ASN A 98 -2.05 5.08 27.21
N VAL A 99 -3.19 4.96 26.54
CA VAL A 99 -3.40 5.43 25.16
C VAL A 99 -4.64 6.31 25.11
N ASP A 100 -4.45 7.54 24.64
CA ASP A 100 -5.52 8.46 24.28
C ASP A 100 -5.63 8.54 22.76
N PHE A 101 -6.86 8.55 22.25
CA PHE A 101 -7.13 8.73 20.83
C PHE A 101 -7.75 10.11 20.60
N GLU A 102 -7.09 10.90 19.77
CA GLU A 102 -7.61 12.17 19.27
C GLU A 102 -7.89 12.03 17.78
N MET A 103 -9.11 12.39 17.36
CA MET A 103 -9.52 12.38 15.96
C MET A 103 -9.99 13.78 15.58
N VAL A 104 -9.38 14.31 14.52
CA VAL A 104 -9.71 15.63 13.97
C VAL A 104 -10.12 15.48 12.51
N ASN A 105 -11.07 16.30 12.07
CA ASN A 105 -11.50 16.36 10.67
C ASN A 105 -11.15 17.74 10.11
N ILE A 106 -9.88 17.91 9.74
CA ILE A 106 -9.29 19.20 9.34
C ILE A 106 -8.35 18.94 8.15
N ASP A 107 -8.22 19.91 7.25
CA ASP A 107 -7.23 19.86 6.16
C ASP A 107 -5.79 19.74 6.74
N ALA A 108 -4.97 18.86 6.17
CA ALA A 108 -3.60 18.62 6.63
C ALA A 108 -2.73 19.90 6.66
N LYS A 109 -3.03 20.91 5.82
CA LYS A 109 -2.32 22.21 5.83
C LYS A 109 -2.64 23.05 7.07
N GLU A 110 -3.79 22.82 7.69
CA GLU A 110 -4.27 23.57 8.86
C GLU A 110 -3.90 22.88 10.18
N LEU A 111 -3.58 21.58 10.16
CA LEU A 111 -3.10 20.84 11.34
C LEU A 111 -2.02 21.58 12.16
N PRO A 112 -1.00 22.23 11.56
CA PRO A 112 0.03 22.93 12.33
C PRO A 112 -0.48 24.12 13.16
N LEU A 113 -1.69 24.62 12.88
CA LEU A 113 -2.35 25.68 13.66
C LEU A 113 -3.01 25.14 14.94
N HIS A 114 -3.31 23.83 14.97
CA HIS A 114 -4.04 23.18 16.05
C HIS A 114 -3.15 22.26 16.90
N LEU A 115 -1.98 21.86 16.38
CA LEU A 115 -1.08 20.93 17.05
C LEU A 115 0.14 21.65 17.64
N ALA A 116 0.63 21.12 18.77
CA ALA A 116 1.84 21.64 19.41
C ALA A 116 3.09 21.39 18.54
N LYS A 117 3.93 22.42 18.41
CA LYS A 117 5.27 22.30 17.83
C LYS A 117 6.17 21.46 18.72
N ASP A 118 7.21 20.87 18.12
CA ASP A 118 8.26 20.13 18.85
C ASP A 118 7.72 18.97 19.73
N HIS A 119 6.54 18.44 19.41
CA HIS A 119 5.83 17.52 20.30
C HIS A 119 5.93 16.06 19.86
N TYR A 120 5.86 15.80 18.56
CA TYR A 120 5.65 14.45 18.03
C TYR A 120 6.97 13.72 17.78
N THR A 121 7.05 12.47 18.21
CA THR A 121 8.19 11.57 17.96
C THR A 121 8.06 10.87 16.59
N ARG A 122 6.83 10.68 16.12
CA ARG A 122 6.47 10.03 14.86
C ARG A 122 5.34 10.79 14.21
N ILE A 123 5.51 11.10 12.94
CA ILE A 123 4.45 11.61 12.08
C ILE A 123 4.44 10.71 10.84
N GLU A 124 3.28 10.18 10.45
CA GLU A 124 3.07 9.45 9.19
C GLU A 124 1.98 10.22 8.43
N VAL A 125 2.23 10.51 7.15
CA VAL A 125 1.40 11.45 6.38
C VAL A 125 0.77 10.82 5.14
N SER A 126 0.86 9.51 5.01
CA SER A 126 0.45 8.77 3.81
C SER A 126 1.02 9.41 2.54
N ASN A 127 0.22 9.46 1.48
CA ASN A 127 0.60 9.90 0.15
C ASN A 127 0.37 11.39 -0.15
N ILE A 128 0.08 12.22 0.86
CA ILE A 128 -0.16 13.66 0.62
C ILE A 128 1.06 14.38 0.04
N CYS A 129 2.26 13.80 0.15
CA CYS A 129 3.50 14.35 -0.38
C CYS A 129 3.73 14.11 -1.88
N ASP A 130 2.92 13.26 -2.53
CA ASP A 130 2.92 13.12 -3.99
C ASP A 130 2.55 14.46 -4.64
N ALA A 131 3.08 14.72 -5.85
CA ALA A 131 2.90 16.00 -6.56
C ALA A 131 1.45 16.30 -6.94
N SER A 132 0.62 15.27 -7.09
CA SER A 132 -0.82 15.39 -7.37
C SER A 132 -1.64 15.85 -6.16
N TYR A 133 -1.05 15.85 -4.95
CA TYR A 133 -1.69 16.31 -3.71
C TYR A 133 -1.02 17.60 -3.21
N LEU A 134 -0.43 17.58 -2.01
CA LEU A 134 0.21 18.74 -1.40
C LEU A 134 1.65 18.93 -1.92
N GLY A 135 2.30 17.84 -2.30
CA GLY A 135 3.70 17.84 -2.70
C GLY A 135 4.67 17.93 -1.52
N ILE A 136 5.89 17.45 -1.73
CA ILE A 136 6.87 17.26 -0.66
C ILE A 136 7.24 18.55 0.09
N ARG A 137 7.39 19.68 -0.61
CA ARG A 137 7.79 20.95 0.02
C ARG A 137 6.73 21.44 1.00
N ALA A 138 5.48 21.52 0.57
CA ALA A 138 4.39 22.02 1.41
C ALA A 138 4.10 21.05 2.57
N THR A 139 4.18 19.74 2.33
CA THR A 139 4.06 18.71 3.37
C THR A 139 5.11 18.89 4.48
N LEU A 140 6.39 18.99 4.11
CA LEU A 140 7.47 19.19 5.08
C LEU A 140 7.40 20.56 5.77
N THR A 141 7.01 21.61 5.04
CA THR A 141 6.86 22.96 5.62
C THR A 141 5.81 22.96 6.74
N ALA A 142 4.69 22.26 6.51
CA ALA A 142 3.61 22.18 7.48
C ALA A 142 3.98 21.28 8.68
N LEU A 143 4.51 20.09 8.43
CA LEU A 143 4.51 19.02 9.43
C LEU A 143 5.87 18.78 10.09
N ALA A 144 6.99 19.16 9.46
CA ALA A 144 8.31 19.01 10.09
C ALA A 144 8.46 19.81 11.40
N PRO A 145 7.92 21.05 11.54
CA PRO A 145 8.01 21.79 12.81
C PRO A 145 7.23 21.16 13.99
N LEU A 146 6.31 20.23 13.71
CA LEU A 146 5.60 19.48 14.75
C LEU A 146 6.46 18.35 15.32
N LEU A 147 7.46 17.91 14.55
CA LEU A 147 8.39 16.85 14.95
C LEU A 147 9.37 17.36 15.99
N GLN A 148 9.63 16.55 17.02
CA GLN A 148 10.63 16.86 18.05
C GLN A 148 12.00 17.18 17.43
N PRO A 149 12.71 18.19 17.95
CA PRO A 149 14.03 18.56 17.47
C PRO A 149 15.09 17.50 17.86
N PRO A 150 16.22 17.43 17.14
CA PRO A 150 17.24 16.41 17.37
C PRO A 150 17.85 16.41 18.78
N GLU A 151 17.93 17.58 19.43
CA GLU A 151 18.44 17.75 20.79
C GLU A 151 17.53 17.06 21.83
N MET A 152 16.23 16.99 21.55
CA MET A 152 15.25 16.31 22.41
C MET A 152 15.15 14.83 22.06
N ASN A 153 15.08 14.51 20.76
CA ASN A 153 14.93 13.14 20.31
C ASN A 153 15.56 12.94 18.91
N PRO A 154 16.76 12.35 18.83
CA PRO A 154 17.44 12.12 17.55
C PRO A 154 16.75 11.05 16.69
N ASN A 155 15.80 10.30 17.26
CA ASN A 155 15.03 9.27 16.56
C ASN A 155 13.64 9.76 16.11
N ALA A 156 13.32 11.05 16.32
CA ALA A 156 12.08 11.61 15.82
C ALA A 156 12.06 11.49 14.28
N THR A 157 10.94 11.05 13.70
CA THR A 157 10.86 10.80 12.25
C THR A 157 9.49 11.07 11.70
N LEU A 158 9.48 11.82 10.59
CA LEU A 158 8.33 12.00 9.72
C LEU A 158 8.44 11.01 8.55
N ILE A 159 7.39 10.25 8.28
CA ILE A 159 7.33 9.21 7.26
C ILE A 159 6.38 9.67 6.16
N THR A 160 6.89 9.71 4.92
CA THR A 160 6.13 10.01 3.71
C THR A 160 6.04 8.77 2.82
N LEU A 161 4.89 8.55 2.18
CA LEU A 161 4.68 7.51 1.18
C LEU A 161 4.48 8.16 -0.20
N PHE A 162 5.17 7.66 -1.22
CA PHE A 162 4.93 8.06 -2.61
C PHE A 162 4.28 6.88 -3.33
N LEU A 163 3.09 7.10 -3.87
CA LEU A 163 2.36 6.12 -4.69
C LEU A 163 2.46 6.46 -6.18
N ASN A 164 2.57 7.75 -6.51
CA ASN A 164 2.46 8.24 -7.88
C ASN A 164 3.80 8.63 -8.49
N ALA A 165 4.80 8.97 -7.67
CA ALA A 165 6.09 9.53 -8.10
C ALA A 165 6.77 8.78 -9.25
N VAL A 166 6.79 7.44 -9.22
CA VAL A 166 7.41 6.62 -10.28
C VAL A 166 6.63 6.74 -11.59
N MET A 167 5.30 6.63 -11.53
CA MET A 167 4.44 6.71 -12.72
C MET A 167 4.40 8.10 -13.32
N ASP A 168 4.51 9.14 -12.50
CA ASP A 168 4.55 10.53 -12.97
C ASP A 168 5.77 10.76 -13.86
N ILE A 169 6.95 10.27 -13.44
CA ILE A 169 8.17 10.34 -14.25
C ILE A 169 8.07 9.47 -15.50
N ALA A 170 7.58 8.23 -15.38
CA ALA A 170 7.48 7.34 -16.53
C ALA A 170 6.54 7.91 -17.60
N LYS A 171 5.41 8.49 -17.20
CA LYS A 171 4.46 9.16 -18.12
C LYS A 171 5.08 10.40 -18.75
N ALA A 172 5.81 11.21 -17.98
CA ALA A 172 6.48 12.41 -18.50
C ALA A 172 7.56 12.08 -19.55
N ASN A 173 8.21 10.91 -19.43
CA ASN A 173 9.21 10.42 -20.40
C ASN A 173 8.58 9.68 -21.61
N GLY A 174 7.28 9.40 -21.58
CA GLY A 174 6.52 8.73 -22.64
C GLY A 174 6.34 7.22 -22.47
N GLU A 175 5.49 6.62 -23.31
CA GLU A 175 5.02 5.23 -23.19
C GLU A 175 6.14 4.17 -23.15
N LYS A 176 7.28 4.43 -23.80
CA LYS A 176 8.43 3.53 -23.81
C LYS A 176 9.02 3.30 -22.42
N ASP A 177 8.97 4.30 -21.53
CA ASP A 177 9.50 4.18 -20.16
C ASP A 177 8.50 3.44 -19.26
N SER A 178 7.20 3.69 -19.46
CA SER A 178 6.12 2.98 -18.75
C SER A 178 6.00 1.50 -19.13
N MET A 179 6.47 1.10 -20.30
CA MET A 179 6.53 -0.29 -20.77
C MET A 179 7.99 -0.77 -20.86
N SER A 180 8.84 -0.29 -19.96
CA SER A 180 10.20 -0.80 -19.84
C SER A 180 10.19 -2.26 -19.35
N ASN A 181 11.24 -3.01 -19.69
CA ASN A 181 11.45 -4.39 -19.23
C ASN A 181 10.36 -5.42 -19.62
N MET A 182 9.63 -5.19 -20.71
CA MET A 182 8.61 -6.13 -21.21
C MET A 182 9.12 -7.56 -21.44
N ASN A 183 10.36 -7.72 -21.90
CA ASN A 183 10.96 -9.05 -22.07
C ASN A 183 11.06 -9.80 -20.74
N LEU A 184 11.44 -9.11 -19.66
CA LEU A 184 11.49 -9.69 -18.32
C LEU A 184 10.08 -10.01 -17.81
N LEU A 185 9.10 -9.15 -18.08
CA LEU A 185 7.70 -9.40 -17.72
C LEU A 185 7.15 -10.68 -18.34
N LEU A 186 7.49 -10.93 -19.61
CA LEU A 186 7.13 -12.16 -20.32
C LEU A 186 7.79 -13.42 -19.75
N GLU A 187 8.90 -13.30 -18.99
CA GLU A 187 9.49 -14.43 -18.26
C GLU A 187 8.67 -14.81 -17.02
N TYR A 188 7.97 -13.86 -16.39
CA TYR A 188 7.12 -14.12 -15.22
C TYR A 188 5.73 -14.64 -15.59
N LEU A 189 5.18 -14.19 -16.72
CA LEU A 189 3.82 -14.48 -17.11
C LEU A 189 3.67 -15.83 -17.82
N PRO A 190 2.49 -16.48 -17.71
CA PRO A 190 2.16 -17.61 -18.57
C PRO A 190 2.28 -17.21 -20.05
N ARG A 191 2.63 -18.18 -20.91
CA ARG A 191 2.73 -17.95 -22.35
C ARG A 191 1.41 -17.33 -22.87
N PRO A 192 1.45 -16.09 -23.38
CA PRO A 192 0.23 -15.38 -23.74
C PRO A 192 -0.37 -15.92 -25.04
N ASP A 193 -1.68 -15.81 -25.17
CA ASP A 193 -2.38 -15.99 -26.44
C ASP A 193 -2.22 -14.72 -27.28
N TRP A 194 -1.67 -14.87 -28.48
CA TRP A 194 -1.41 -13.75 -29.38
C TRP A 194 -2.68 -13.01 -29.81
N LEU A 195 -3.81 -13.71 -29.93
CA LEU A 195 -5.10 -13.08 -30.23
C LEU A 195 -5.61 -12.24 -29.06
N SER A 196 -5.38 -12.70 -27.82
CA SER A 196 -5.67 -11.91 -26.62
C SER A 196 -4.73 -10.70 -26.49
N LEU A 197 -3.47 -10.78 -26.90
CA LEU A 197 -2.54 -9.65 -26.86
C LEU A 197 -2.85 -8.56 -27.88
N ALA A 198 -3.35 -8.95 -29.06
CA ALA A 198 -3.69 -8.01 -30.12
C ALA A 198 -4.91 -7.13 -29.79
N LYS A 199 -5.68 -7.48 -28.74
CA LYS A 199 -6.89 -6.76 -28.32
C LYS A 199 -6.59 -5.92 -27.07
N PRO A 200 -6.87 -4.61 -27.07
CA PRO A 200 -6.68 -3.77 -25.89
C PRO A 200 -7.42 -4.27 -24.63
N GLN A 201 -8.59 -4.90 -24.79
CA GLN A 201 -9.36 -5.49 -23.68
C GLN A 201 -9.12 -7.00 -23.51
N GLY A 202 -8.12 -7.58 -24.17
CA GLY A 202 -7.81 -8.99 -24.02
C GLY A 202 -7.17 -9.28 -22.65
N ALA A 203 -7.51 -10.42 -22.04
CA ALA A 203 -7.06 -10.76 -20.69
C ALA A 203 -5.53 -10.77 -20.55
N ASP A 204 -4.80 -11.24 -21.55
CA ASP A 204 -3.33 -11.23 -21.53
C ASP A 204 -2.76 -9.81 -21.68
N MET A 205 -3.42 -8.94 -22.44
CA MET A 205 -3.03 -7.53 -22.56
C MET A 205 -3.27 -6.78 -21.24
N MET A 206 -4.42 -7.00 -20.60
CA MET A 206 -4.72 -6.44 -19.28
C MET A 206 -3.72 -6.94 -18.23
N ARG A 207 -3.40 -8.24 -18.22
CA ARG A 207 -2.40 -8.79 -17.29
C ARG A 207 -1.02 -8.16 -17.48
N LEU A 208 -0.57 -7.96 -18.73
CA LEU A 208 0.68 -7.25 -19.01
C LEU A 208 0.62 -5.81 -18.52
N TRP A 209 -0.49 -5.12 -18.79
CA TRP A 209 -0.67 -3.74 -18.38
C TRP A 209 -0.61 -3.62 -16.86
N ASP A 210 -1.41 -4.39 -16.13
CA ASP A 210 -1.51 -4.33 -14.67
C ASP A 210 -0.21 -4.72 -13.97
N SER A 211 0.58 -5.62 -14.57
CA SER A 211 1.85 -6.09 -13.98
C SER A 211 3.08 -5.27 -14.36
N ARG A 212 2.98 -4.33 -15.32
CA ARG A 212 4.15 -3.59 -15.84
C ARG A 212 4.96 -2.87 -14.76
N ALA A 213 4.27 -2.34 -13.75
CA ALA A 213 4.88 -1.60 -12.65
C ALA A 213 5.85 -2.45 -11.82
N LEU A 214 5.60 -3.76 -11.70
CA LEU A 214 6.40 -4.69 -10.90
C LEU A 214 7.82 -4.90 -11.45
N VAL A 215 8.06 -4.60 -12.73
CA VAL A 215 9.36 -4.79 -13.38
C VAL A 215 10.03 -3.46 -13.78
N MET A 216 9.45 -2.31 -13.40
CA MET A 216 10.03 -1.01 -13.69
C MET A 216 11.31 -0.77 -12.88
N ASP A 217 12.23 0.04 -13.43
CA ASP A 217 13.37 0.54 -12.66
C ASP A 217 12.93 1.66 -11.71
N VAL A 218 12.21 1.28 -10.65
CA VAL A 218 11.57 2.24 -9.73
C VAL A 218 12.58 3.17 -9.06
N ARG A 219 13.81 2.69 -8.82
CA ARG A 219 14.89 3.49 -8.21
C ARG A 219 15.34 4.61 -9.14
N LYS A 220 15.57 4.31 -10.42
CA LYS A 220 15.93 5.32 -11.42
C LYS A 220 14.83 6.39 -11.55
N HIS A 221 13.57 5.96 -11.62
CA HIS A 221 12.44 6.88 -11.74
C HIS A 221 12.29 7.76 -10.49
N PHE A 222 12.35 7.18 -9.30
CA PHE A 222 12.24 7.95 -8.06
C PHE A 222 13.42 8.90 -7.86
N GLN A 223 14.65 8.49 -8.20
CA GLN A 223 15.80 9.39 -8.19
C GLN A 223 15.59 10.60 -9.12
N LYS A 224 14.99 10.37 -10.29
CA LYS A 224 14.62 11.46 -11.21
C LYS A 224 13.52 12.34 -10.62
N TYR A 225 12.52 11.77 -9.98
CA TYR A 225 11.47 12.49 -9.26
C TYR A 225 12.06 13.42 -8.20
N MET A 226 13.00 12.92 -7.39
CA MET A 226 13.69 13.73 -6.37
C MET A 226 14.44 14.92 -6.99
N GLN A 227 15.04 14.76 -8.17
CA GLN A 227 15.71 15.84 -8.89
C GLN A 227 14.71 16.88 -9.39
N VAL A 228 13.62 16.43 -10.03
CA VAL A 228 12.57 17.32 -10.58
C VAL A 228 11.91 18.15 -9.48
N HIS A 229 11.62 17.54 -8.33
CA HIS A 229 11.00 18.21 -7.19
C HIS A 229 12.01 18.83 -6.20
N GLY A 230 13.30 18.77 -6.51
CA GLY A 230 14.36 19.47 -5.77
C GLY A 230 14.51 19.06 -4.31
N PHE A 231 14.43 17.76 -3.99
CA PHE A 231 14.43 17.25 -2.61
C PHE A 231 15.59 17.78 -1.76
N THR A 232 16.82 17.80 -2.29
CA THR A 232 18.00 18.34 -1.58
C THR A 232 17.84 19.81 -1.23
N ARG A 233 17.26 20.61 -2.13
CA ARG A 233 16.99 22.04 -1.89
C ARG A 233 15.89 22.20 -0.84
N VAL A 234 14.81 21.43 -0.95
CA VAL A 234 13.71 21.42 0.04
C VAL A 234 14.25 21.09 1.44
N ALA A 235 15.07 20.05 1.54
CA ALA A 235 15.70 19.62 2.77
C ALA A 235 16.56 20.74 3.40
N ALA A 236 17.43 21.36 2.60
CA ALA A 236 18.29 22.45 3.07
C ALA A 236 17.52 23.71 3.52
N ASP A 237 16.47 24.08 2.77
CA ASP A 237 15.61 25.23 3.06
C ASP A 237 14.84 25.02 4.37
N LEU A 238 14.32 23.81 4.59
CA LEU A 238 13.44 23.49 5.71
C LEU A 238 14.17 22.91 6.92
N LYS A 239 15.51 22.81 6.88
CA LYS A 239 16.33 22.23 7.95
C LYS A 239 15.88 20.82 8.34
N VAL A 240 15.63 20.01 7.31
CA VAL A 240 15.35 18.59 7.43
C VAL A 240 16.34 17.80 6.59
N ASP A 241 16.41 16.51 6.84
CA ASP A 241 17.23 15.56 6.11
C ASP A 241 16.42 14.27 5.93
N PHE A 242 16.52 13.64 4.77
CA PHE A 242 15.95 12.31 4.56
C PHE A 242 17.02 11.26 4.83
N LYS A 243 16.64 10.20 5.54
CA LYS A 243 17.59 9.15 5.92
C LYS A 243 18.09 8.42 4.67
N SER A 244 19.38 8.12 4.67
CA SER A 244 19.99 7.29 3.61
C SER A 244 19.48 5.86 3.60
N ARG A 245 18.94 5.40 4.73
CA ARG A 245 18.24 4.13 4.89
C ARG A 245 17.11 4.31 5.90
N ASN A 246 15.95 3.81 5.56
CA ASN A 246 14.82 3.80 6.50
C ASN A 246 15.07 2.85 7.69
N THR A 247 14.50 3.19 8.84
CA THR A 247 14.70 2.51 10.12
C THR A 247 13.42 1.94 10.73
N ILE A 248 12.26 2.38 10.24
CA ILE A 248 10.93 2.06 10.76
C ILE A 248 10.16 1.25 9.72
N VAL A 249 10.19 1.67 8.47
CA VAL A 249 9.50 1.01 7.35
C VAL A 249 10.48 0.72 6.21
N GLU A 250 10.35 -0.41 5.52
CA GLU A 250 11.16 -0.68 4.33
C GLU A 250 10.92 0.39 3.25
N GLU A 251 11.97 0.80 2.53
CA GLU A 251 11.85 1.82 1.47
C GLU A 251 10.92 1.40 0.34
N TRP A 252 10.95 0.11 -0.03
CA TRP A 252 10.18 -0.46 -1.14
C TRP A 252 9.54 -1.77 -0.70
N PRO A 253 8.55 -1.74 0.21
CA PRO A 253 8.04 -2.95 0.86
C PRO A 253 7.31 -3.89 -0.10
N THR A 254 6.86 -3.38 -1.25
CA THR A 254 6.01 -4.08 -2.23
C THR A 254 6.73 -4.39 -3.55
N GLN A 255 8.03 -4.12 -3.64
CA GLN A 255 8.84 -4.50 -4.79
C GLN A 255 9.18 -6.00 -4.76
N LEU A 256 9.39 -6.58 -5.94
CA LEU A 256 9.88 -7.96 -6.07
C LEU A 256 11.25 -8.09 -5.40
N LYS A 257 11.37 -9.04 -4.48
CA LYS A 257 12.63 -9.35 -3.78
C LYS A 257 13.41 -10.44 -4.49
N LEU A 258 12.72 -11.34 -5.19
CA LEU A 258 13.27 -12.46 -5.92
C LEU A 258 13.23 -12.22 -7.43
N GLN A 259 14.27 -12.68 -8.11
CA GLN A 259 14.32 -12.72 -9.57
C GLN A 259 13.54 -13.92 -10.10
N VAL A 260 13.08 -13.84 -11.35
CA VAL A 260 12.30 -14.88 -12.02
C VAL A 260 12.94 -16.28 -11.96
N LYS A 261 14.28 -16.37 -12.04
CA LYS A 261 15.02 -17.64 -12.00
C LYS A 261 15.30 -18.14 -10.58
N GLN A 262 15.06 -17.32 -9.56
CA GLN A 262 15.21 -17.73 -8.17
C GLN A 262 13.98 -18.53 -7.73
N LYS A 263 14.20 -19.52 -6.87
CA LYS A 263 13.12 -20.32 -6.30
C LYS A 263 12.14 -19.41 -5.55
N GLY A 264 10.86 -19.42 -5.93
CA GLY A 264 9.85 -18.56 -5.33
C GLY A 264 9.59 -17.24 -6.09
N GLY A 265 10.40 -16.89 -7.10
CA GLY A 265 10.29 -15.59 -7.78
C GLY A 265 9.00 -15.42 -8.58
N VAL A 266 8.57 -16.47 -9.28
CA VAL A 266 7.28 -16.46 -10.00
C VAL A 266 6.11 -16.46 -9.02
N GLU A 267 6.23 -17.16 -7.89
CA GLU A 267 5.21 -17.18 -6.85
C GLU A 267 5.07 -15.81 -6.16
N GLU A 268 6.19 -15.14 -5.85
CA GLU A 268 6.18 -13.77 -5.30
C GLU A 268 5.51 -12.80 -6.29
N PHE A 269 5.90 -12.86 -7.57
CA PHE A 269 5.30 -12.06 -8.62
C PHE A 269 3.78 -12.25 -8.71
N ASN A 270 3.31 -13.49 -8.76
CA ASN A 270 1.87 -13.78 -8.82
C ASN A 270 1.14 -13.35 -7.54
N THR A 271 1.81 -13.41 -6.38
CA THR A 271 1.23 -12.97 -5.11
C THR A 271 1.05 -11.45 -5.08
N LEU A 272 2.05 -10.68 -5.54
CA LEU A 272 1.95 -9.22 -5.64
C LEU A 272 0.93 -8.79 -6.70
N LEU A 273 0.94 -9.43 -7.88
CA LEU A 273 -0.04 -9.17 -8.94
C LEU A 273 -1.48 -9.46 -8.49
N GLY A 274 -1.67 -10.43 -7.60
CA GLY A 274 -2.96 -10.75 -6.99
C GLY A 274 -3.33 -9.88 -5.78
N SER A 275 -2.55 -8.85 -5.46
CA SER A 275 -2.79 -7.92 -4.36
C SER A 275 -3.17 -6.53 -4.89
N ASP A 276 -3.60 -5.64 -4.00
CA ASP A 276 -3.88 -4.24 -4.36
C ASP A 276 -2.65 -3.34 -4.31
N PHE A 277 -1.45 -3.90 -4.11
CA PHE A 277 -0.21 -3.13 -4.18
C PHE A 277 0.24 -2.94 -5.62
N SER A 278 0.61 -1.70 -5.95
CA SER A 278 1.13 -1.36 -7.27
C SER A 278 2.58 -1.80 -7.46
N GLY A 279 3.28 -2.09 -6.36
CA GLY A 279 4.72 -2.28 -6.32
C GLY A 279 5.49 -0.96 -6.32
N LEU A 280 4.82 0.18 -6.39
CA LEU A 280 5.43 1.50 -6.51
C LEU A 280 5.45 2.28 -5.20
N GLU A 281 4.90 1.68 -4.13
CA GLU A 281 4.87 2.24 -2.79
C GLU A 281 6.30 2.50 -2.31
N HIS A 282 6.68 3.78 -2.23
CA HIS A 282 7.99 4.18 -1.76
C HIS A 282 7.91 5.01 -0.49
N TYR A 283 8.54 4.52 0.58
CA TYR A 283 8.61 5.25 1.83
C TYR A 283 9.93 6.02 1.96
N VAL A 284 9.83 7.27 2.41
CA VAL A 284 10.99 8.10 2.78
C VAL A 284 10.83 8.57 4.22
N GLU A 285 11.89 8.38 5.01
CA GLU A 285 11.97 8.85 6.39
C GLU A 285 12.73 10.16 6.48
N TRP A 286 12.13 11.17 7.11
CA TRP A 286 12.68 12.50 7.30
C TRP A 286 12.94 12.76 8.78
N ARG A 287 14.00 13.51 9.07
CA ARG A 287 14.33 14.02 10.40
C ARG A 287 14.66 15.50 10.31
N ARG A 288 14.53 16.20 11.43
CA ARG A 288 15.04 17.56 11.55
C ARG A 288 16.56 17.56 11.68
N THR A 289 17.18 18.67 11.28
CA THR A 289 18.63 18.90 11.49
C THR A 289 18.92 19.99 12.52
N VAL A 290 17.88 20.72 12.95
CA VAL A 290 17.88 21.76 14.00
C VAL A 290 16.55 21.76 14.77
#